data_AF-A0A924HP13-F1
#
_entry.id   AF-A0A924HP13-F1
#
_cell.length_a   1.000
_cell.length_b   1.000
_cell.length_c   1.000
_cell.angle_alpha   90.00
_cell.angle_beta   90.00
_cell.angle_gamma   90.00
#
_symmetry.space_group_name_H-M   'P 1'
#
loop_
_entity.id
_entity.type
_entity.pdbx_description
1 polymer ?
#
loop_
_entity_poly.entity_id
_entity_poly.type
_entity_poly.pdbx_seq_one_letter_code
_entity_poly.pdbx_strand_id
1 'polypeptide(L)'
;MNIKSKSLFASVIFSVFQIMAGCKANNKAISFYVFSDTHLLNTQNRYDVIDSMITEANSLYLKDFPDTLSYLKKQKSKGILICGDLTDGAMPDQWGKFIQLFGLHGENHLKMPVYENYGNHDGDTSGVVRSAIRERNKFRKNLANVSENGMHYSWDWGNYHFVSLGSYPSDKWDPTCGWCHYFKSSFREPQESLSFLRNDLKKYTNKNKK
;
A
#
# COMPACT_ATOMS: atom_id res chain seq x y z
N MET A 1 44.61 -1.77 -22.10
CA MET A 1 44.66 -1.88 -20.63
C MET A 1 44.22 -0.53 -20.07
N ASN A 2 43.38 -0.41 -19.03
CA ASN A 2 42.89 -1.42 -18.10
C ASN A 2 41.42 -1.11 -17.71
N ILE A 3 40.53 -2.11 -17.69
CA ILE A 3 39.17 -2.00 -17.15
C ILE A 3 39.12 -2.76 -15.83
N LYS A 4 38.72 -2.09 -14.74
CA LYS A 4 38.22 -2.61 -13.44
C LYS A 4 38.26 -1.46 -12.41
N SER A 5 37.44 -1.39 -11.35
CA SER A 5 36.12 -1.96 -11.01
C SER A 5 35.72 -1.33 -9.66
N LYS A 6 34.46 -1.14 -9.25
CA LYS A 6 33.17 -1.77 -9.65
C LYS A 6 32.07 -0.70 -9.59
N SER A 7 30.96 -0.88 -10.32
CA SER A 7 29.64 -0.41 -9.87
C SER A 7 28.96 -1.56 -9.13
N LEU A 8 28.44 -1.32 -7.93
CA LEU A 8 27.66 -2.30 -7.20
C LEU A 8 26.23 -2.27 -7.76
N PHE A 9 25.94 -3.09 -8.76
CA PHE A 9 24.59 -3.30 -9.25
C PHE A 9 23.77 -3.98 -8.14
N ALA A 10 23.06 -3.19 -7.35
CA ALA A 10 21.99 -3.67 -6.49
C ALA A 10 20.82 -4.08 -7.40
N SER A 11 20.79 -5.35 -7.80
CA SER A 11 19.67 -5.95 -8.52
C SER A 11 18.46 -6.03 -7.60
N VAL A 12 17.67 -4.94 -7.51
CA VAL A 12 16.36 -5.00 -6.87
C VAL A 12 15.40 -5.68 -7.83
N ILE A 13 15.13 -6.96 -7.59
CA ILE A 13 14.17 -7.74 -8.35
C ILE A 13 12.76 -7.30 -7.95
N PHE A 14 12.19 -6.34 -8.67
CA PHE A 14 10.77 -5.99 -8.54
C PHE A 14 9.91 -6.88 -9.42
N SER A 15 9.37 -7.95 -8.83
CA SER A 15 8.39 -8.81 -9.48
C SER A 15 6.99 -8.20 -9.43
N VAL A 16 6.49 -7.71 -10.57
CA VAL A 16 5.07 -7.35 -10.71
C VAL A 16 4.24 -8.64 -10.76
N PHE A 17 3.78 -9.11 -9.60
CA PHE A 17 2.89 -10.26 -9.50
C PHE A 17 1.44 -9.86 -9.78
N GLN A 18 0.92 -10.22 -10.96
CA GLN A 18 -0.52 -10.39 -11.13
C GLN A 18 -0.97 -11.68 -10.47
N ILE A 19 -1.52 -11.58 -9.25
CA ILE A 19 -2.10 -12.73 -8.54
C ILE A 19 -3.49 -13.03 -9.11
N MET A 20 -3.57 -13.89 -10.13
CA MET A 20 -4.83 -14.43 -10.63
C MET A 20 -5.33 -15.58 -9.73
N ALA A 21 -6.06 -15.22 -8.67
CA ALA A 21 -6.72 -16.19 -7.79
C ALA A 21 -7.94 -16.84 -8.49
N GLY A 22 -7.70 -17.94 -9.22
CA GLY A 22 -8.71 -18.65 -10.02
C GLY A 22 -9.20 -19.96 -9.39
N CYS A 23 -10.16 -19.90 -8.47
CA CYS A 23 -11.07 -21.04 -8.22
C CYS A 23 -12.35 -20.89 -9.05
N LYS A 24 -12.92 -22.01 -9.51
CA LYS A 24 -14.19 -22.06 -10.26
C LYS A 24 -15.39 -21.72 -9.36
N ALA A 25 -15.52 -20.45 -9.01
CA ALA A 25 -16.75 -19.82 -8.53
C ALA A 25 -17.14 -18.72 -9.53
N ASN A 26 -18.40 -18.27 -9.50
CA ASN A 26 -18.89 -17.13 -10.32
C ASN A 26 -18.30 -15.76 -9.89
N ASN A 27 -17.15 -15.75 -9.21
CA ASN A 27 -16.43 -14.57 -8.79
C ASN A 27 -15.77 -13.92 -10.00
N LYS A 28 -16.21 -12.72 -10.36
CA LYS A 28 -15.46 -11.85 -11.28
C LYS A 28 -14.07 -11.64 -10.66
N ALA A 29 -13.03 -12.08 -11.36
CA ALA A 29 -11.65 -11.84 -10.94
C ALA A 29 -11.37 -10.33 -10.87
N ILE A 30 -10.41 -9.96 -10.04
CA ILE A 30 -9.99 -8.59 -9.79
C ILE A 30 -8.50 -8.44 -10.06
N SER A 31 -8.11 -7.26 -10.55
CA SER A 31 -6.72 -6.86 -10.73
C SER A 31 -6.43 -5.65 -9.87
N PHE A 32 -5.22 -5.59 -9.31
CA PHE A 32 -4.67 -4.45 -8.57
C PHE A 32 -3.14 -4.49 -8.66
N TYR A 33 -2.48 -3.38 -8.37
CA TYR A 33 -1.02 -3.32 -8.25
C TYR A 33 -0.60 -3.37 -6.78
N VAL A 34 0.58 -3.90 -6.50
CA VAL A 34 1.19 -3.91 -5.15
C VAL A 34 2.60 -3.34 -5.25
N PHE A 35 2.83 -2.25 -4.54
CA PHE A 35 4.13 -1.60 -4.36
C PHE A 35 4.48 -1.66 -2.86
N SER A 36 5.75 -1.45 -2.53
CA SER A 36 6.25 -1.33 -1.15
C SER A 36 7.59 -0.62 -1.20
N ASP A 37 8.08 -0.17 -0.06
CA ASP A 37 9.46 0.29 0.11
C ASP A 37 9.80 1.41 -0.90
N THR A 38 8.92 2.40 -1.06
CA THR A 38 9.18 3.48 -2.00
C THR A 38 10.33 4.37 -1.54
N HIS A 39 10.61 4.48 -0.24
CA HIS A 39 11.75 5.22 0.32
C HIS A 39 11.95 6.58 -0.37
N LEU A 40 10.92 7.43 -0.39
CA LEU A 40 11.03 8.74 -1.02
C LEU A 40 12.03 9.59 -0.25
N LEU A 41 13.25 9.62 -0.77
CA LEU A 41 14.38 10.43 -0.30
C LEU A 41 14.25 11.88 -0.78
N ASN A 42 15.04 12.77 -0.16
CA ASN A 42 15.29 14.08 -0.77
C ASN A 42 16.33 14.04 -1.91
N THR A 43 16.20 13.07 -2.82
CA THR A 43 17.03 12.93 -4.02
C THR A 43 16.16 12.82 -5.26
N GLN A 44 16.66 13.31 -6.41
CA GLN A 44 15.92 13.26 -7.66
C GLN A 44 15.87 11.83 -8.22
N ASN A 45 17.00 11.11 -8.22
CA ASN A 45 17.10 9.75 -8.76
C ASN A 45 16.05 8.78 -8.21
N ARG A 46 15.70 8.87 -6.92
CA ARG A 46 14.71 7.97 -6.31
C ARG A 46 13.29 8.34 -6.72
N TYR A 47 13.00 9.64 -6.82
CA TYR A 47 11.75 10.15 -7.36
C TYR A 47 11.56 9.67 -8.81
N ASP A 48 12.56 9.86 -9.68
CA ASP A 48 12.51 9.51 -11.10
C ASP A 48 12.26 8.00 -11.33
N VAL A 49 12.86 7.14 -10.51
CA VAL A 49 12.61 5.68 -10.57
C VAL A 49 11.14 5.38 -10.29
N ILE A 50 10.55 5.96 -9.24
CA ILE A 50 9.14 5.73 -8.89
C ILE A 50 8.21 6.36 -9.94
N ASP A 51 8.55 7.54 -10.44
CA ASP A 51 7.83 8.24 -11.52
C ASP A 51 7.77 7.39 -12.81
N SER A 52 8.88 6.72 -13.15
CA SER A 52 8.92 5.78 -14.28
C SER A 52 8.04 4.52 -14.06
N MET A 53 8.00 4.00 -12.83
CA MET A 53 7.12 2.87 -12.47
C MET A 53 5.64 3.27 -12.50
N ILE A 54 5.31 4.50 -12.07
CA ILE A 54 3.97 5.08 -12.15
C ILE A 54 3.57 5.29 -13.61
N THR A 55 4.48 5.76 -14.46
CA THR A 55 4.27 5.92 -15.90
C THR A 55 3.89 4.58 -16.55
N GLU A 56 4.59 3.49 -16.22
CA GLU A 56 4.27 2.17 -16.75
C GLU A 56 2.98 1.57 -16.15
N ALA A 57 2.74 1.74 -14.85
CA ALA A 57 1.48 1.32 -14.22
C ALA A 57 0.27 2.05 -14.83
N ASN A 58 0.42 3.35 -15.13
CA ASN A 58 -0.56 4.17 -15.86
C ASN A 58 -0.73 3.67 -17.30
N SER A 59 0.36 3.33 -18.01
CA SER A 59 0.31 2.81 -19.38
C SER A 59 -0.61 1.59 -19.46
N LEU A 60 -0.41 0.62 -18.57
CA LEU A 60 -1.21 -0.61 -18.48
C LEU A 60 -2.64 -0.38 -17.97
N TYR A 61 -2.85 0.59 -17.07
CA TYR A 61 -4.18 0.92 -16.52
C TYR A 61 -5.09 1.68 -17.50
N LEU A 62 -4.50 2.48 -18.40
CA LEU A 62 -5.20 3.27 -19.41
C LEU A 62 -5.29 2.57 -20.77
N LYS A 63 -4.55 1.47 -20.98
CA LYS A 63 -4.51 0.74 -22.24
C LYS A 63 -5.84 0.03 -22.55
N ASP A 64 -6.44 0.41 -23.68
CA ASP A 64 -7.41 -0.43 -24.35
C ASP A 64 -6.70 -1.64 -24.97
N PHE A 65 -7.02 -2.83 -24.45
CA PHE A 65 -6.57 -4.09 -25.05
C PHE A 65 -7.33 -4.38 -26.35
N PRO A 66 -6.85 -5.27 -27.24
CA PRO A 66 -7.65 -5.78 -28.36
C PRO A 66 -8.89 -6.56 -27.90
N ASP A 67 -9.92 -6.72 -28.74
CA ASP A 67 -11.13 -7.49 -28.39
C ASP A 67 -10.87 -8.99 -28.18
N THR A 68 -9.83 -9.53 -28.84
CA THR A 68 -9.32 -10.89 -28.58
C THR A 68 -8.78 -11.07 -27.16
N LEU A 69 -8.44 -9.98 -26.48
CA LEU A 69 -8.04 -9.92 -25.07
C LEU A 69 -9.12 -9.23 -24.20
N SER A 70 -10.39 -9.29 -24.61
CA SER A 70 -11.51 -8.65 -23.87
C SER A 70 -11.75 -9.18 -22.45
N TYR A 71 -11.19 -10.34 -22.09
CA TYR A 71 -11.14 -10.81 -20.70
C TYR A 71 -10.19 -9.97 -19.82
N LEU A 72 -9.13 -9.39 -20.42
CA LEU A 72 -8.28 -8.37 -19.79
C LEU A 72 -8.97 -7.00 -19.76
N LYS A 73 -9.67 -6.59 -20.84
CA LYS A 73 -10.49 -5.35 -20.85
C LYS A 73 -11.45 -5.26 -19.65
N LYS A 74 -12.03 -6.39 -19.24
CA LYS A 74 -13.03 -6.45 -18.15
C LYS A 74 -12.45 -6.34 -16.74
N GLN A 75 -11.12 -6.27 -16.58
CA GLN A 75 -10.44 -6.20 -15.27
C GLN A 75 -9.51 -4.99 -15.17
N LYS A 76 -10.04 -3.80 -15.46
CA LYS A 76 -9.36 -2.54 -15.13
C LYS A 76 -8.96 -2.56 -13.65
N SER A 77 -7.69 -2.25 -13.37
CA SER A 77 -7.12 -2.29 -12.01
C SER A 77 -7.97 -1.51 -11.02
N LYS A 78 -8.21 -2.08 -9.83
CA LYS A 78 -9.03 -1.46 -8.78
C LYS A 78 -8.28 -0.38 -7.99
N GLY A 79 -6.96 -0.37 -8.08
CA GLY A 79 -6.08 0.58 -7.40
C GLY A 79 -4.66 0.04 -7.28
N ILE A 80 -3.86 0.77 -6.50
CA ILE A 80 -2.54 0.35 -6.03
C ILE A 80 -2.59 0.17 -4.51
N LEU A 81 -1.98 -0.90 -4.02
CA LEU A 81 -1.68 -1.09 -2.60
C LEU A 81 -0.22 -0.68 -2.39
N ILE A 82 0.09 0.05 -1.33
CA ILE A 82 1.47 0.43 -0.98
C ILE A 82 1.76 0.01 0.46
N CYS A 83 2.63 -0.99 0.63
CA CYS A 83 2.73 -1.79 1.85
C CYS A 83 3.66 -1.24 2.95
N GLY A 84 4.04 0.03 2.87
CA GLY A 84 4.91 0.70 3.86
C GLY A 84 6.17 1.29 3.25
N ASP A 85 6.97 1.91 4.11
CA ASP A 85 8.20 2.66 3.80
C ASP A 85 7.99 3.61 2.62
N LEU A 86 6.96 4.45 2.77
CA LEU A 86 6.53 5.43 1.78
C LEU A 86 7.62 6.49 1.59
N THR A 87 8.10 6.99 2.72
CA THR A 87 9.19 7.96 2.88
C THR A 87 10.45 7.27 3.41
N ASP A 88 11.60 7.96 3.44
CA ASP A 88 12.84 7.41 4.01
C ASP A 88 13.12 7.86 5.45
N GLY A 89 12.46 8.93 5.91
CA GLY A 89 12.61 9.45 7.27
C GLY A 89 11.42 10.26 7.76
N ALA A 90 10.20 9.98 7.26
CA ALA A 90 8.96 10.64 7.67
C ALA A 90 8.92 12.18 7.50
N MET A 91 9.76 12.74 6.62
CA MET A 91 9.91 14.19 6.48
C MET A 91 8.80 14.84 5.62
N PRO A 92 8.40 16.11 5.89
CA PRO A 92 7.33 16.78 5.14
C PRO A 92 7.56 16.90 3.63
N ASP A 93 8.81 17.08 3.19
CA ASP A 93 9.18 17.18 1.78
C ASP A 93 9.07 15.82 1.07
N GLN A 94 9.50 14.74 1.74
CA GLN A 94 9.36 13.37 1.27
C GLN A 94 7.89 12.98 1.14
N TRP A 95 7.07 13.33 2.12
CA TRP A 95 5.62 13.16 2.06
C TRP A 95 4.98 14.00 0.95
N GLY A 96 5.44 15.24 0.75
CA GLY A 96 5.01 16.10 -0.36
C GLY A 96 5.26 15.43 -1.72
N LYS A 97 6.44 14.83 -1.93
CA LYS A 97 6.76 14.03 -3.12
C LYS A 97 5.85 12.80 -3.27
N PHE A 98 5.53 12.11 -2.17
CA PHE A 98 4.60 10.98 -2.18
C PHE A 98 3.22 11.42 -2.67
N ILE A 99 2.70 12.54 -2.17
CA ILE A 99 1.42 13.10 -2.62
C ILE A 99 1.48 13.46 -4.11
N GLN A 100 2.53 14.13 -4.59
CA GLN A 100 2.70 14.53 -6.00
C GLN A 100 2.71 13.32 -6.96
N LEU A 101 3.36 12.22 -6.56
CA LEU A 101 3.42 10.99 -7.34
C LEU A 101 2.09 10.22 -7.30
N PHE A 102 1.59 9.93 -6.10
CA PHE A 102 0.53 8.92 -5.91
C PHE A 102 -0.88 9.50 -5.79
N GLY A 103 -1.06 10.70 -5.18
CA GLY A 103 -2.40 11.21 -4.85
C GLY A 103 -3.16 10.28 -3.88
N LEU A 104 -4.49 10.26 -3.93
CA LEU A 104 -5.36 9.34 -3.17
C LEU A 104 -6.40 8.63 -4.04
N HIS A 105 -6.90 9.30 -5.09
CA HIS A 105 -8.02 8.88 -5.93
C HIS A 105 -7.65 8.77 -7.42
N GLY A 106 -6.40 9.05 -7.79
CA GLY A 106 -5.93 9.13 -9.18
C GLY A 106 -5.86 10.56 -9.74
N GLU A 107 -5.88 11.57 -8.87
CA GLU A 107 -5.86 13.00 -9.21
C GLU A 107 -4.46 13.53 -9.60
N ASN A 108 -3.39 12.91 -9.08
CA ASN A 108 -2.00 13.33 -9.30
C ASN A 108 -1.32 12.47 -10.38
N HIS A 109 0.00 12.21 -10.33
CA HIS A 109 0.65 11.53 -11.47
C HIS A 109 0.08 10.11 -11.70
N LEU A 110 0.00 9.29 -10.66
CA LEU A 110 -0.74 8.03 -10.71
C LEU A 110 -2.23 8.28 -10.95
N LYS A 111 -2.83 7.57 -11.92
CA LYS A 111 -4.24 7.71 -12.31
C LYS A 111 -5.18 6.69 -11.65
N MET A 112 -4.73 6.09 -10.55
CA MET A 112 -5.41 5.01 -9.83
C MET A 112 -5.63 5.38 -8.35
N PRO A 113 -6.69 4.88 -7.70
CA PRO A 113 -6.87 5.03 -6.26
C PRO A 113 -5.76 4.34 -5.46
N VAL A 114 -5.34 4.94 -4.35
CA VAL A 114 -4.20 4.52 -3.52
C VAL A 114 -4.67 4.00 -2.16
N TYR A 115 -4.15 2.86 -1.76
CA TYR A 115 -4.38 2.21 -0.47
C TYR A 115 -3.02 1.98 0.19
N GLU A 116 -2.47 3.04 0.78
CA GLU A 116 -1.20 3.00 1.50
C GLU A 116 -1.35 2.63 2.98
N ASN A 117 -0.28 2.10 3.57
CA ASN A 117 -0.05 2.11 5.01
C ASN A 117 1.42 2.47 5.30
N TYR A 118 1.80 2.59 6.58
CA TYR A 118 3.15 2.99 6.99
C TYR A 118 4.11 1.80 7.20
N GLY A 119 5.41 2.04 7.04
CA GLY A 119 6.49 1.14 7.46
C GLY A 119 7.36 1.72 8.58
N ASN A 120 8.59 1.23 8.74
CA ASN A 120 9.56 1.72 9.74
C ASN A 120 10.21 3.07 9.42
N HIS A 121 10.34 3.44 8.15
CA HIS A 121 10.86 4.75 7.72
C HIS A 121 9.82 5.87 7.77
N ASP A 122 8.53 5.55 7.92
CA ASP A 122 7.42 6.50 8.02
C ASP A 122 7.16 7.03 9.44
N GLY A 123 8.02 6.66 10.40
CA GLY A 123 8.19 7.31 11.68
C GLY A 123 7.12 7.02 12.73
N ASP A 124 7.09 7.89 13.75
CA ASP A 124 6.37 7.64 14.99
C ASP A 124 4.85 7.84 14.89
N THR A 125 4.12 7.32 15.88
CA THR A 125 2.64 7.30 15.88
C THR A 125 2.01 8.66 15.58
N SER A 126 2.56 9.78 16.07
CA SER A 126 2.11 11.16 15.81
C SER A 126 2.85 11.86 14.66
N GLY A 127 3.80 11.21 14.01
CA GLY A 127 4.64 11.76 12.94
C GLY A 127 3.86 12.19 11.69
N VAL A 128 4.52 12.92 10.80
CA VAL A 128 3.91 13.58 9.63
C VAL A 128 3.15 12.60 8.75
N VAL A 129 3.80 11.51 8.32
CA VAL A 129 3.23 10.50 7.42
C VAL A 129 2.05 9.80 8.08
N ARG A 130 2.20 9.29 9.31
CA ARG A 130 1.15 8.56 10.03
C ARG A 130 -0.05 9.45 10.39
N SER A 131 0.17 10.73 10.69
CA SER A 131 -0.91 11.71 10.85
C SER A 131 -1.63 11.99 9.53
N ALA A 132 -0.91 12.10 8.42
CA ALA A 132 -1.49 12.31 7.10
C ALA A 132 -2.24 11.07 6.57
N ILE A 133 -1.78 9.85 6.86
CA ILE A 133 -2.51 8.60 6.55
C ILE A 133 -3.86 8.58 7.29
N ARG A 134 -3.89 8.86 8.61
CA ARG A 134 -5.14 8.97 9.37
C ARG A 134 -6.12 9.97 8.76
N GLU A 135 -5.62 11.11 8.29
CA GLU A 135 -6.46 12.12 7.63
C GLU A 135 -6.99 11.63 6.29
N ARG A 136 -6.12 11.06 5.43
CA ARG A 136 -6.49 10.48 4.14
C ARG A 136 -7.50 9.34 4.26
N ASN A 137 -7.41 8.53 5.33
CA ASN A 137 -8.36 7.45 5.60
C ASN A 137 -9.81 7.97 5.77
N LYS A 138 -10.02 9.21 6.24
CA LYS A 138 -11.35 9.84 6.33
C LYS A 138 -11.95 10.19 4.96
N PHE A 139 -11.10 10.47 3.97
CA PHE A 139 -11.49 10.85 2.61
C PHE A 139 -11.45 9.69 1.61
N ARG A 140 -10.84 8.54 1.96
CA ARG A 140 -10.77 7.38 1.07
C ARG A 140 -12.17 6.82 0.79
N LYS A 141 -12.52 6.78 -0.49
CA LYS A 141 -13.83 6.35 -0.98
C LYS A 141 -14.00 4.83 -0.87
N ASN A 142 -15.23 4.38 -0.65
CA ASN A 142 -15.63 2.96 -0.66
C ASN A 142 -14.95 2.09 0.40
N LEU A 143 -14.53 2.66 1.53
CA LEU A 143 -14.12 1.87 2.69
C LEU A 143 -15.34 1.20 3.35
N ALA A 144 -15.16 -0.07 3.73
CA ALA A 144 -16.12 -0.83 4.52
C ALA A 144 -16.02 -0.47 6.02
N ASN A 145 -14.82 -0.12 6.49
CA ASN A 145 -14.57 0.24 7.88
C ASN A 145 -13.29 1.07 8.04
N VAL A 146 -13.20 1.83 9.14
CA VAL A 146 -12.00 2.54 9.60
C VAL A 146 -11.91 2.34 11.12
N SER A 147 -10.71 2.13 11.67
CA SER A 147 -10.51 2.05 13.12
C SER A 147 -10.81 3.39 13.81
N GLU A 148 -11.14 3.35 15.10
CA GLU A 148 -11.44 4.56 15.88
C GLU A 148 -10.26 5.56 15.90
N ASN A 149 -9.03 5.05 15.99
CA ASN A 149 -7.81 5.82 15.86
C ASN A 149 -7.45 6.25 14.41
N GLY A 150 -8.34 5.98 13.45
CA GLY A 150 -8.24 6.40 12.05
C GLY A 150 -7.18 5.70 11.20
N MET A 151 -6.41 4.75 11.74
CA MET A 151 -5.20 4.22 11.09
C MET A 151 -5.44 2.98 10.22
N HIS A 152 -6.24 2.05 10.71
CA HIS A 152 -6.52 0.79 10.03
C HIS A 152 -7.84 0.91 9.28
N TYR A 153 -7.98 0.21 8.17
CA TYR A 153 -9.19 0.28 7.35
C TYR A 153 -9.42 -1.00 6.56
N SER A 154 -10.66 -1.22 6.14
CA SER A 154 -11.04 -2.34 5.28
C SER A 154 -11.92 -1.87 4.14
N TRP A 155 -11.96 -2.63 3.05
CA TRP A 155 -12.75 -2.33 1.86
C TRP A 155 -13.10 -3.61 1.09
N ASP A 156 -14.09 -3.50 0.22
CA ASP A 156 -14.56 -4.61 -0.60
C ASP A 156 -14.27 -4.36 -2.09
N TRP A 157 -13.64 -5.32 -2.75
CA TRP A 157 -13.47 -5.33 -4.21
C TRP A 157 -14.15 -6.55 -4.81
N GLY A 158 -15.41 -6.37 -5.21
CA GLY A 158 -16.26 -7.48 -5.64
C GLY A 158 -16.58 -8.40 -4.46
N ASN A 159 -16.20 -9.67 -4.55
CA ASN A 159 -16.45 -10.67 -3.49
C ASN A 159 -15.25 -10.85 -2.55
N TYR A 160 -14.25 -9.97 -2.64
CA TYR A 160 -13.03 -10.01 -1.83
C TYR A 160 -13.03 -8.86 -0.83
N HIS A 161 -12.93 -9.21 0.45
CA HIS A 161 -12.81 -8.29 1.56
C HIS A 161 -11.33 -8.13 1.94
N PHE A 162 -10.83 -6.90 1.94
CA PHE A 162 -9.45 -6.56 2.22
C PHE A 162 -9.34 -5.75 3.51
N VAL A 163 -8.27 -5.98 4.28
CA VAL A 163 -7.98 -5.28 5.52
C VAL A 163 -6.52 -4.76 5.46
N SER A 164 -6.33 -3.46 5.65
CA SER A 164 -5.02 -2.82 5.76
C SER A 164 -4.72 -2.53 7.23
N LEU A 165 -3.69 -3.19 7.75
CA LEU A 165 -3.14 -2.98 9.08
C LEU A 165 -1.76 -2.35 8.92
N GLY A 166 -1.46 -1.29 9.67
CA GLY A 166 -0.16 -0.61 9.57
C GLY A 166 0.98 -1.25 10.36
N SER A 167 0.69 -2.29 11.13
CA SER A 167 1.70 -3.04 11.88
C SER A 167 1.20 -4.46 12.13
N TYR A 168 1.99 -5.27 12.84
CA TYR A 168 1.62 -6.63 13.23
C TYR A 168 0.30 -6.65 14.05
N PRO A 169 -0.48 -7.75 13.98
CA PRO A 169 -1.78 -7.86 14.64
C PRO A 169 -1.60 -8.01 16.16
N SER A 170 -1.61 -6.88 16.88
CA SER A 170 -1.65 -6.80 18.34
C SER A 170 -2.49 -5.60 18.79
N ASP A 171 -2.86 -5.57 20.07
CA ASP A 171 -3.49 -4.39 20.69
C ASP A 171 -2.51 -3.58 21.54
N LYS A 172 -1.36 -4.17 21.86
CA LYS A 172 -0.33 -3.58 22.73
C LYS A 172 1.05 -3.87 22.16
N TRP A 173 1.94 -2.90 22.29
CA TRP A 173 3.36 -3.10 22.02
C TRP A 173 3.94 -4.23 22.88
N ASP A 174 4.79 -5.07 22.28
CA ASP A 174 5.43 -6.21 22.95
C ASP A 174 6.75 -5.81 23.63
N PRO A 175 6.80 -5.74 24.98
CA PRO A 175 8.02 -5.41 25.72
C PRO A 175 9.07 -6.54 25.73
N THR A 176 8.69 -7.76 25.37
CA THR A 176 9.58 -8.94 25.37
C THR A 176 10.32 -9.14 24.06
N CYS A 177 10.00 -8.35 23.04
CA CYS A 177 10.59 -8.42 21.71
C CYS A 177 12.07 -8.01 21.69
N GLY A 178 12.96 -9.01 21.75
CA GLY A 178 14.42 -8.81 21.87
C GLY A 178 15.03 -7.80 20.89
N TRP A 179 14.67 -7.85 19.60
CA TRP A 179 15.23 -6.92 18.60
C TRP A 179 14.46 -5.59 18.47
N CYS A 180 13.15 -5.59 18.77
CA CYS A 180 12.27 -4.47 18.45
C CYS A 180 11.88 -3.58 19.64
N HIS A 181 12.42 -3.86 20.83
CA HIS A 181 12.15 -3.07 22.03
C HIS A 181 12.64 -1.61 21.94
N TYR A 182 13.57 -1.30 21.03
CA TYR A 182 14.02 0.07 20.76
C TYR A 182 12.97 0.94 20.04
N PHE A 183 11.94 0.33 19.44
CA PHE A 183 10.96 1.01 18.57
C PHE A 183 9.61 1.27 19.24
N LYS A 184 9.60 1.40 20.58
CA LYS A 184 8.43 1.88 21.32
C LYS A 184 8.04 3.29 20.85
N SER A 185 6.75 3.60 20.83
CA SER A 185 6.16 4.82 20.21
C SER A 185 6.30 4.93 18.68
N SER A 186 7.06 4.03 18.04
CA SER A 186 7.42 4.06 16.63
C SER A 186 6.57 3.10 15.78
N PHE A 187 7.10 2.59 14.66
CA PHE A 187 6.39 1.70 13.72
C PHE A 187 5.90 0.38 14.32
N ARG A 188 6.46 -0.04 15.47
CA ARG A 188 6.06 -1.23 16.23
C ARG A 188 4.89 -0.98 17.20
N GLU A 189 4.35 0.23 17.25
CA GLU A 189 3.08 0.47 17.95
C GLU A 189 1.91 -0.05 17.11
N PRO A 190 1.22 -1.12 17.56
CA PRO A 190 0.26 -1.81 16.71
C PRO A 190 -1.08 -1.08 16.61
N GLN A 191 -1.33 -0.09 17.47
CA GLN A 191 -2.53 0.77 17.44
C GLN A 191 -3.85 -0.03 17.33
N GLU A 192 -4.05 -1.04 18.19
CA GLU A 192 -5.31 -1.81 18.27
C GLU A 192 -5.63 -2.61 16.98
N SER A 193 -4.61 -2.95 16.18
CA SER A 193 -4.75 -3.65 14.91
C SER A 193 -5.40 -5.03 15.05
N LEU A 194 -5.16 -5.76 16.16
CA LEU A 194 -5.74 -7.08 16.41
C LEU A 194 -7.24 -7.00 16.72
N SER A 195 -7.64 -6.08 17.58
CA SER A 195 -9.05 -5.84 17.92
C SER A 195 -9.81 -5.29 16.72
N PHE A 196 -9.21 -4.38 15.94
CA PHE A 196 -9.77 -3.95 14.66
C PHE A 196 -9.97 -5.15 13.72
N LEU A 197 -8.91 -5.92 13.41
CA LEU A 197 -8.98 -7.08 12.52
C LEU A 197 -10.06 -8.10 12.95
N ARG A 198 -10.12 -8.44 14.24
CA ARG A 198 -11.11 -9.39 14.78
C ARG A 198 -12.53 -8.89 14.61
N ASN A 199 -12.80 -7.64 14.95
CA ASN A 199 -14.14 -7.05 14.87
C ASN A 199 -14.59 -6.89 13.42
N ASP A 200 -13.67 -6.48 12.54
CA ASP A 200 -13.89 -6.27 11.13
C ASP A 200 -14.20 -7.59 10.40
N LEU A 201 -13.32 -8.60 10.52
CA LEU A 201 -13.57 -9.94 9.98
C LEU A 201 -14.87 -10.53 10.53
N LYS A 202 -15.14 -10.40 11.84
CA LYS A 202 -16.38 -10.89 12.45
C LYS A 202 -17.63 -10.28 11.81
N LYS A 203 -17.57 -9.00 11.41
CA LYS A 203 -18.67 -8.22 10.82
C LYS A 203 -18.86 -8.48 9.33
N TYR A 204 -17.78 -8.65 8.57
CA TYR A 204 -17.82 -8.70 7.10
C TYR A 204 -17.70 -10.10 6.50
N THR A 205 -16.95 -11.04 7.10
CA THR A 205 -16.75 -12.38 6.49
C THR A 205 -17.77 -13.43 6.96
N ASN A 206 -18.37 -13.28 8.15
CA ASN A 206 -19.41 -14.19 8.65
C ASN A 206 -20.75 -14.12 7.89
N LYS A 207 -20.92 -13.18 6.95
CA LYS A 207 -22.16 -13.02 6.18
C LYS A 207 -22.44 -14.18 5.21
N ASN A 208 -21.42 -14.99 4.87
CA ASN A 208 -21.51 -16.11 3.93
C ASN A 208 -21.90 -17.46 4.60
N LYS A 209 -22.66 -17.43 5.69
CA LYS A 209 -23.14 -18.62 6.43
C LYS A 209 -24.68 -18.74 6.47
N LYS A 210 -25.36 -18.31 5.41
CA LYS A 210 -26.79 -18.54 5.16
C LYS A 210 -26.99 -18.94 3.71
#